data_AF-A0A7C5CVK5-F1
#
_entry.id   AF-A0A7C5CVK5-F1
#
_cell.length_a   1.000
_cell.length_b   1.000
_cell.length_c   1.000
_cell.angle_alpha   90.00
_cell.angle_beta   90.00
_cell.angle_gamma   90.00
#
_symmetry.space_group_name_H-M   'P 1'
#
loop_
_entity.id
_entity.type
_entity.pdbx_description
1 polymer ?
#
loop_
_entity_poly.entity_id
_entity_poly.type
_entity_poly.pdbx_seq_one_letter_code
_entity_poly.pdbx_strand_id
1 'polypeptide(L)'
;MPPCGIGGKGYYINIDNSSVNGVKDHPEGTRPWQREYRNDAKLWEAVSRIAASLLGGGIGTREELQSVKLEIAGEMRLSTLPTNSMILDRILDEMDEVDPELLILLRKKPSRTLSGVAVVAVMTSPHDCPHGKWIFCLGGTDWSYPTPQAYTGREPAAMRAIANEFDPYRQTLNRIR
;
A
#
# COMPACT_ATOMS: atom_id res chain seq x y z
N MET A 1 9.90 -26.10 -7.87
CA MET A 1 9.07 -25.94 -6.66
C MET A 1 8.40 -24.57 -6.72
N PRO A 2 7.08 -24.47 -6.88
CA PRO A 2 6.43 -23.17 -6.75
C PRO A 2 6.46 -22.74 -5.27
N PRO A 3 6.71 -21.44 -4.98
CA PRO A 3 6.74 -20.96 -3.62
C PRO A 3 5.36 -21.06 -2.97
N CYS A 4 5.31 -21.65 -1.79
CA CYS A 4 4.18 -21.63 -0.88
C CYS A 4 3.98 -20.18 -0.41
N GLY A 5 3.15 -19.43 -1.13
CA GLY A 5 2.75 -18.07 -0.76
C GLY A 5 1.24 -18.04 -0.61
N ILE A 6 0.76 -17.86 0.61
CA ILE A 6 -0.65 -17.59 0.93
C ILE A 6 -1.02 -16.29 0.22
N GLY A 7 -1.60 -16.45 -0.98
CA GLY A 7 -1.77 -15.40 -1.98
C GLY A 7 -2.92 -14.46 -1.65
N GLY A 8 -2.69 -13.53 -0.73
CA GLY A 8 -3.50 -12.31 -0.63
C GLY A 8 -3.16 -11.36 -1.78
N LYS A 9 -3.66 -11.63 -2.99
CA LYS A 9 -3.50 -10.75 -4.17
C LYS A 9 -4.35 -9.49 -3.95
N GLY A 10 -3.72 -8.40 -3.49
CA GLY A 10 -4.39 -7.16 -3.10
C GLY A 10 -4.32 -6.07 -4.16
N TYR A 11 -5.36 -5.23 -4.22
CA TYR A 11 -5.33 -3.91 -4.86
C TYR A 11 -4.60 -2.96 -3.92
N TYR A 12 -3.74 -2.10 -4.46
CA TYR A 12 -3.06 -1.06 -3.69
C TYR A 12 -3.71 0.28 -4.00
N ILE A 13 -4.33 0.86 -2.98
CA ILE A 13 -4.94 2.19 -3.02
C ILE A 13 -3.93 3.12 -2.35
N ASN A 14 -3.25 3.96 -3.13
CA ASN A 14 -2.31 4.95 -2.59
C ASN A 14 -3.11 6.03 -1.83
N ILE A 15 -2.64 6.45 -0.67
CA ILE A 15 -3.33 7.43 0.19
C ILE A 15 -3.23 8.84 -0.41
N ASP A 16 -2.28 9.04 -1.32
CA ASP A 16 -1.84 10.34 -1.83
C ASP A 16 -2.61 10.74 -3.10
N ASN A 17 -3.44 9.84 -3.62
CA ASN A 17 -4.27 10.05 -4.79
C ASN A 17 -5.57 9.28 -4.56
N SER A 18 -6.71 9.95 -4.65
CA SER A 18 -8.05 9.36 -4.74
C SER A 18 -8.24 8.47 -5.98
N SER A 19 -7.17 8.20 -6.75
CA SER A 19 -7.15 7.27 -7.86
C SER A 19 -6.64 5.89 -7.44
N VAL A 20 -7.42 4.85 -7.75
CA VAL A 20 -6.88 3.50 -7.83
C VAL A 20 -5.97 3.47 -9.05
N ASN A 21 -4.66 3.51 -8.84
CA ASN A 21 -3.71 3.18 -9.92
C ASN A 21 -3.77 1.66 -10.15
N GLY A 22 -4.83 1.21 -10.83
CA GLY A 22 -4.85 -0.09 -11.45
C GLY A 22 -3.74 -0.11 -12.49
N VAL A 23 -2.69 -0.90 -12.26
CA VAL A 23 -1.71 -1.22 -13.31
C VAL A 23 -2.47 -1.82 -14.50
N LYS A 24 -2.86 -1.01 -15.49
CA LYS A 24 -3.58 -1.42 -16.71
C LYS A 24 -2.61 -2.03 -17.75
N ASP A 25 -1.35 -2.26 -17.38
CA ASP A 25 -0.26 -2.57 -18.31
C ASP A 25 -0.07 -4.07 -18.61
N HIS A 26 -1.15 -4.85 -18.73
CA HIS A 26 -1.05 -6.22 -19.25
C HIS A 26 -1.65 -6.31 -20.67
N PRO A 27 -0.90 -6.85 -21.65
CA PRO A 27 -1.24 -6.79 -23.08
C PRO A 27 -2.51 -7.56 -23.48
N GLU A 28 -3.08 -8.36 -22.58
CA GLU A 28 -4.30 -9.16 -22.82
C GLU A 28 -5.53 -8.65 -22.03
N GLY A 29 -5.47 -7.44 -21.47
CA GLY A 29 -6.58 -6.83 -20.72
C GLY A 29 -6.96 -7.55 -19.40
N THR A 30 -6.34 -8.68 -19.10
CA THR A 30 -6.53 -9.46 -17.87
C THR A 30 -5.16 -9.84 -17.30
N ARG A 31 -4.99 -9.63 -16.00
CA ARG A 31 -3.79 -10.03 -15.25
C ARG A 31 -3.80 -11.56 -15.11
N PRO A 32 -2.66 -12.26 -15.25
CA PRO A 32 -2.60 -13.73 -15.26
C PRO A 32 -3.29 -14.41 -14.08
N TRP A 33 -3.23 -13.79 -12.90
CA TRP A 33 -3.82 -14.29 -11.67
C TRP A 33 -5.33 -14.07 -11.53
N GLN A 34 -5.96 -13.29 -12.42
CA GLN A 34 -7.40 -13.04 -12.46
C GLN A 34 -8.17 -14.15 -13.20
N ARG A 35 -7.49 -14.95 -14.03
CA ARG A 35 -8.12 -15.99 -14.86
C ARG A 35 -8.76 -17.12 -14.06
N GLU A 36 -8.19 -17.49 -12.91
CA GLU A 36 -8.65 -18.67 -12.16
C GLU A 36 -10.08 -18.54 -11.61
N TYR A 37 -10.46 -17.37 -11.07
CA TYR A 37 -11.81 -17.19 -10.48
C TYR A 37 -12.84 -16.65 -11.49
N ARG A 38 -12.42 -15.95 -12.54
CA ARG A 38 -13.33 -15.55 -13.63
C ARG A 38 -13.90 -16.76 -14.39
N ASN A 39 -13.17 -17.87 -14.37
CA ASN A 39 -13.62 -19.14 -14.96
C ASN A 39 -14.63 -19.89 -14.08
N ASP A 40 -14.73 -19.58 -12.78
CA ASP A 40 -15.78 -20.14 -11.91
C ASP A 40 -17.04 -19.27 -12.03
N ALA A 41 -17.99 -19.77 -12.82
CA ALA A 41 -19.25 -19.08 -13.09
C ALA A 41 -20.04 -18.76 -11.81
N LYS A 42 -20.03 -19.64 -10.81
CA LYS A 42 -20.79 -19.44 -9.56
C LYS A 42 -20.14 -18.36 -8.71
N LEU A 43 -18.82 -18.39 -8.59
CA LEU A 43 -18.08 -17.39 -7.84
C LEU A 43 -18.18 -16.01 -8.51
N TRP A 44 -18.12 -15.96 -9.83
CA TRP A 44 -18.25 -14.72 -10.60
C TRP A 44 -19.65 -14.10 -10.49
N GLU A 45 -20.69 -14.93 -10.53
CA GLU A 45 -22.07 -14.48 -10.30
C GLU A 45 -22.23 -13.91 -8.89
N ALA A 46 -21.70 -14.60 -7.87
CA ALA A 46 -21.73 -14.11 -6.49
C ALA A 46 -21.01 -12.76 -6.33
N VAL A 47 -19.82 -12.61 -6.91
CA VAL A 47 -19.06 -11.36 -6.92
C VAL A 47 -19.86 -10.24 -7.59
N SER A 48 -20.52 -10.53 -8.71
CA SER A 48 -21.35 -9.55 -9.44
C SER A 48 -22.56 -9.11 -8.62
N ARG A 49 -23.22 -10.02 -7.89
CA ARG A 49 -24.32 -9.67 -6.98
C ARG A 49 -23.85 -8.78 -5.84
N ILE A 50 -22.73 -9.11 -5.20
CA ILE A 50 -22.18 -8.30 -4.11
C ILE A 50 -21.78 -6.91 -4.60
N ALA A 51 -21.15 -6.82 -5.78
CA ALA A 51 -20.79 -5.53 -6.38
C ALA A 51 -22.02 -4.67 -6.68
N ALA A 52 -23.09 -5.26 -7.21
CA ALA A 52 -24.35 -4.56 -7.45
C ALA A 52 -25.00 -4.06 -6.15
N SER A 53 -25.00 -4.86 -5.08
CA SER A 53 -25.50 -4.44 -3.76
C SER A 53 -24.71 -3.28 -3.15
N LEU A 54 -23.39 -3.26 -3.36
CA LEU A 54 -22.51 -2.17 -2.93
C LEU A 54 -22.78 -0.88 -3.70
N LEU A 55 -22.92 -0.94 -5.02
CA LEU A 55 -23.23 0.22 -5.87
C LEU A 55 -24.66 0.75 -5.63
N GLY A 56 -25.57 -0.10 -5.16
CA GLY A 56 -26.93 0.27 -4.78
C GLY A 56 -27.04 1.09 -3.47
N GLY A 57 -25.93 1.39 -2.80
CA GLY A 57 -25.89 2.29 -1.64
C GLY A 57 -26.41 1.70 -0.32
N GLY A 58 -26.59 0.37 -0.23
CA GLY A 58 -27.13 -0.30 0.94
C GLY A 58 -26.11 -0.77 1.99
N ILE A 59 -24.81 -0.51 1.77
CA ILE A 59 -23.72 -1.05 2.60
C ILE A 59 -22.75 0.09 2.94
N GLY A 60 -22.80 0.55 4.19
CA GLY A 60 -21.93 1.61 4.71
C GLY A 60 -20.84 1.09 5.64
N THR A 61 -21.00 -0.10 6.23
CA THR A 61 -20.07 -0.64 7.23
C THR A 61 -19.40 -1.94 6.81
N ARG A 62 -18.27 -2.26 7.44
CA ARG A 62 -17.49 -3.47 7.14
C ARG A 62 -18.25 -4.73 7.58
N GLU A 63 -19.04 -4.60 8.64
CA GLU A 63 -19.90 -5.62 9.22
C GLU A 63 -21.07 -5.95 8.30
N GLU A 64 -21.71 -4.93 7.72
CA GLU A 64 -22.75 -5.09 6.69
C GLU A 64 -22.19 -5.80 5.46
N LEU A 65 -21.03 -5.36 4.97
CA LEU A 65 -20.37 -6.00 3.83
C LEU A 65 -20.08 -7.48 4.11
N GLN A 66 -19.60 -7.81 5.31
CA GLN A 66 -19.31 -9.19 5.68
C GLN A 66 -20.59 -10.03 5.77
N SER A 67 -21.68 -9.46 6.29
CA SER A 67 -22.98 -10.12 6.38
C SER A 67 -23.53 -10.48 5.00
N VAL A 68 -23.53 -9.52 4.07
CA VAL A 68 -23.98 -9.72 2.67
C VAL A 68 -23.14 -10.80 1.97
N LYS A 69 -21.82 -10.81 2.21
CA LYS A 69 -20.95 -11.85 1.64
C LYS A 69 -21.27 -13.25 2.16
N LEU A 70 -21.62 -13.36 3.44
CA LEU A 70 -21.98 -14.64 4.06
C LEU A 70 -23.35 -15.12 3.57
N GLU A 71 -24.32 -14.22 3.46
CA GLU A 71 -25.67 -14.52 2.95
C GLU A 71 -25.61 -15.08 1.53
N ILE A 72 -25.01 -14.33 0.60
CA ILE A 72 -24.89 -14.74 -0.81
C ILE A 72 -24.08 -16.03 -0.97
N ALA A 73 -23.01 -16.19 -0.18
CA ALA A 73 -22.22 -17.43 -0.21
C ALA A 73 -22.98 -18.63 0.32
N GLY A 74 -23.84 -18.44 1.33
CA GLY A 74 -24.73 -19.46 1.87
C GLY A 74 -25.81 -19.88 0.87
N GLU A 75 -26.49 -18.91 0.26
CA GLU A 75 -27.51 -19.14 -0.78
C GLU A 75 -26.96 -19.93 -1.96
N MET A 76 -25.79 -19.53 -2.46
CA MET A 76 -25.16 -20.13 -3.65
C MET A 76 -24.31 -21.37 -3.31
N ARG A 77 -24.21 -21.72 -2.03
CA ARG A 77 -23.38 -22.83 -1.50
C ARG A 77 -21.94 -22.78 -2.04
N LEU A 78 -21.32 -21.60 -1.96
CA LEU A 78 -19.96 -21.40 -2.44
C LEU A 78 -18.96 -22.18 -1.57
N SER A 79 -17.96 -22.78 -2.22
CA SER A 79 -16.84 -23.44 -1.54
C SER A 79 -15.88 -22.44 -0.89
N THR A 80 -15.85 -21.20 -1.40
CA THR A 80 -14.96 -20.13 -0.94
C THR A 80 -15.68 -18.79 -0.90
N LEU A 81 -15.40 -17.98 0.12
CA LEU A 81 -15.96 -16.62 0.22
C LEU A 81 -15.30 -15.66 -0.78
N PRO A 82 -16.08 -14.82 -1.48
CA PRO A 82 -15.55 -13.74 -2.31
C PRO A 82 -14.60 -12.82 -1.52
N THR A 83 -13.46 -12.48 -2.10
CA THR A 83 -12.52 -11.54 -1.46
C THR A 83 -12.84 -10.10 -1.85
N ASN A 84 -12.55 -9.12 -0.98
CA ASN A 84 -12.77 -7.70 -1.30
C ASN A 84 -12.02 -7.25 -2.56
N SER A 85 -10.90 -7.92 -2.87
CA SER A 85 -10.13 -7.71 -4.09
C SER A 85 -10.93 -8.15 -5.33
N MET A 86 -11.61 -9.29 -5.29
CA MET A 86 -12.46 -9.75 -6.41
C MET A 86 -13.65 -8.80 -6.64
N ILE A 87 -14.24 -8.29 -5.57
CA ILE A 87 -15.35 -7.33 -5.65
C ILE A 87 -14.86 -6.02 -6.27
N LEU A 88 -13.71 -5.51 -5.83
CA LEU A 88 -13.12 -4.30 -6.41
C LEU A 88 -12.75 -4.48 -7.88
N ASP A 89 -12.26 -5.67 -8.29
CA ASP A 89 -12.02 -6.01 -9.69
C ASP A 89 -13.27 -5.81 -10.55
N ARG A 90 -14.40 -6.35 -10.07
CA ARG A 90 -15.67 -6.33 -10.79
C ARG A 90 -16.20 -4.92 -10.99
N ILE A 91 -16.01 -4.05 -9.99
CA ILE A 91 -16.43 -2.65 -10.04
C ILE A 91 -15.56 -1.87 -11.02
N LEU A 92 -14.24 -2.13 -11.02
CA LEU A 92 -13.30 -1.49 -11.94
C LEU A 92 -13.47 -1.92 -13.41
N ASP A 93 -14.12 -3.06 -13.67
CA ASP A 93 -14.53 -3.43 -15.04
C ASP A 93 -15.68 -2.55 -15.57
N GLU A 94 -16.52 -2.01 -14.70
CA GLU A 94 -17.70 -1.22 -15.07
C GLU A 94 -17.47 0.28 -15.03
N MET A 95 -16.58 0.74 -14.14
CA MET A 95 -16.38 2.15 -13.86
C MET A 95 -14.89 2.49 -13.84
N ASP A 96 -14.49 3.51 -14.60
CA ASP A 96 -13.11 4.04 -14.57
C ASP A 96 -12.82 4.85 -13.29
N GLU A 97 -13.86 5.41 -12.65
CA GLU A 97 -13.77 6.12 -11.39
C GLU A 97 -14.67 5.46 -10.34
N VAL A 98 -14.12 5.26 -9.14
CA VAL A 98 -14.81 4.59 -8.02
C VAL A 98 -14.89 5.55 -6.84
N ASP A 99 -16.03 5.55 -6.16
CA ASP A 99 -16.25 6.37 -4.97
C ASP A 99 -15.14 6.12 -3.90
N PRO A 100 -14.46 7.17 -3.42
CA PRO A 100 -13.47 7.07 -2.34
C PRO A 100 -13.96 6.35 -1.08
N GLU A 101 -15.23 6.48 -0.70
CA GLU A 101 -15.78 5.80 0.48
C GLU A 101 -15.82 4.28 0.28
N LEU A 102 -16.19 3.84 -0.92
CA LEU A 102 -16.23 2.44 -1.31
C LEU A 102 -14.81 1.83 -1.35
N LEU A 103 -13.83 2.62 -1.80
CA LEU A 103 -12.42 2.26 -1.75
C LEU A 103 -11.92 2.04 -0.33
N ILE A 104 -12.32 2.90 0.62
CA ILE A 104 -11.97 2.76 2.03
C ILE A 104 -12.58 1.48 2.62
N LEU A 105 -13.84 1.17 2.29
CA LEU A 105 -14.56 0.00 2.77
C LEU A 105 -13.95 -1.32 2.25
N LEU A 106 -13.58 -1.37 0.96
CA LEU A 106 -13.00 -2.55 0.33
C LEU A 106 -11.51 -2.73 0.64
N ARG A 107 -10.84 -1.72 1.20
CA ARG A 107 -9.42 -1.76 1.56
C ARG A 107 -9.15 -2.77 2.68
N LYS A 108 -8.34 -3.80 2.38
CA LYS A 108 -7.95 -4.82 3.38
C LYS A 108 -7.06 -4.27 4.49
N LYS A 109 -6.01 -3.52 4.13
CA LYS A 109 -5.04 -2.94 5.07
C LYS A 109 -4.70 -1.50 4.66
N PRO A 110 -4.82 -0.52 5.57
CA PRO A 110 -4.18 0.77 5.34
C PRO A 110 -2.66 0.57 5.47
N SER A 111 -1.94 0.70 4.36
CA SER A 111 -0.47 0.66 4.37
C SER A 111 0.06 1.87 3.62
N ARG A 112 1.02 2.56 4.22
CA ARG A 112 1.74 3.68 3.59
C ARG A 112 2.78 3.21 2.57
N THR A 113 3.08 1.91 2.54
CA THR A 113 4.12 1.29 1.71
C THR A 113 3.61 0.01 1.07
N LEU A 114 3.89 -0.19 -0.22
CA LEU A 114 3.43 -1.33 -1.02
C LEU A 114 3.83 -2.70 -0.44
N SER A 115 5.01 -2.82 0.15
CA SER A 115 5.50 -4.07 0.76
C SER A 115 5.07 -4.28 2.22
N GLY A 116 4.39 -3.29 2.82
CA GLY A 116 4.15 -3.26 4.27
C GLY A 116 5.40 -3.08 5.14
N VAL A 117 6.58 -2.86 4.54
CA VAL A 117 7.85 -2.57 5.24
C VAL A 117 8.08 -1.06 5.26
N ALA A 118 8.20 -0.48 6.44
CA ALA A 118 8.54 0.93 6.61
C ALA A 118 10.07 1.11 6.66
N VAL A 119 10.64 1.75 5.63
CA VAL A 119 12.06 2.09 5.60
C VAL A 119 12.32 3.34 6.44
N VAL A 120 13.15 3.19 7.48
CA VAL A 120 13.54 4.26 8.40
C VAL A 120 15.02 4.54 8.24
N ALA A 121 15.35 5.63 7.55
CA ALA A 121 16.72 6.13 7.44
C ALA A 121 16.99 7.15 8.56
N VAL A 122 18.03 6.88 9.35
CA VAL A 122 18.54 7.75 10.43
C VAL A 122 19.99 8.14 10.15
N MET A 123 20.42 9.27 10.68
CA MET A 123 21.81 9.70 10.60
C MET A 123 22.41 9.82 12.00
N THR A 124 23.68 9.44 12.12
CA THR A 124 24.47 9.65 13.33
C THR A 124 24.92 11.10 13.43
N SER A 125 25.35 11.51 14.62
CA SER A 125 25.98 12.82 14.81
C SER A 125 27.17 13.00 13.86
N PRO A 126 27.40 14.23 13.35
CA PRO A 126 28.59 14.56 12.59
C PRO A 126 29.85 14.21 13.40
N HIS A 127 30.79 13.52 12.77
CA HIS A 127 32.07 13.15 13.37
C HIS A 127 33.14 13.12 12.29
N ASP A 128 34.36 13.47 12.66
CA ASP A 128 35.49 13.45 11.74
C ASP A 128 35.88 12.03 11.36
N CYS A 129 36.23 11.84 10.08
CA CYS A 129 36.73 10.55 9.62
C CYS A 129 38.13 10.29 10.20
N PRO A 130 38.43 9.05 10.63
CA PRO A 130 39.73 8.72 11.24
C PRO A 130 40.91 8.88 10.28
N HIS A 131 40.65 8.85 8.96
CA HIS A 131 41.65 9.05 7.91
C HIS A 131 41.71 10.51 7.41
N GLY A 132 40.98 11.44 8.05
CA GLY A 132 40.85 12.82 7.62
C GLY A 132 39.87 13.02 6.45
N LYS A 133 39.60 14.28 6.11
CA LYS A 133 38.66 14.66 5.06
C LYS A 133 39.32 14.64 3.68
N TRP A 134 38.71 13.93 2.74
CA TRP A 134 39.17 13.91 1.35
C TRP A 134 38.66 15.13 0.58
N ILE A 135 39.38 15.54 -0.47
CA ILE A 135 39.07 16.74 -1.27
C ILE A 135 37.67 16.72 -1.93
N PHE A 136 37.11 15.53 -2.15
CA PHE A 136 35.77 15.35 -2.75
C PHE A 136 34.67 15.21 -1.70
N CYS A 137 35.00 15.10 -0.41
CA CYS A 137 34.01 14.94 0.64
C CYS A 137 33.34 16.27 0.98
N LEU A 138 32.02 16.32 0.77
CA LEU A 138 31.16 17.41 1.21
C LEU A 138 30.74 17.20 2.67
N GLY A 139 30.26 18.27 3.32
CA GLY A 139 29.82 18.22 4.71
C GLY A 139 30.97 18.02 5.70
N GLY A 140 30.63 17.54 6.90
CA GLY A 140 31.57 17.34 8.01
C GLY A 140 31.28 18.26 9.20
N THR A 141 32.08 18.10 10.25
CA THR A 141 31.99 18.90 11.48
C THR A 141 32.41 20.36 11.25
N ASP A 142 33.22 20.59 10.23
CA ASP A 142 33.89 21.84 9.85
C ASP A 142 33.03 22.76 8.97
N TRP A 143 31.81 22.35 8.63
CA TRP A 143 30.85 23.17 7.89
C TRP A 143 30.03 24.08 8.81
N SER A 144 29.56 25.22 8.27
CA SER A 144 28.68 26.16 9.01
C SER A 144 27.42 25.51 9.57
N TYR A 145 26.96 24.43 8.93
CA TYR A 145 25.94 23.52 9.45
C TYR A 145 26.53 22.12 9.51
N PRO A 146 26.83 21.59 10.71
CA PRO A 146 27.45 20.26 10.85
C PRO A 146 26.55 19.18 10.27
N THR A 147 27.08 18.43 9.30
CA THR A 147 26.41 17.29 8.67
C THR A 147 27.29 16.06 8.71
N PRO A 148 26.70 14.84 8.66
CA PRO A 148 27.48 13.64 8.43
C PRO A 148 28.27 13.77 7.13
N GLN A 149 29.44 13.14 7.08
CA GLN A 149 30.31 13.22 5.91
C GLN A 149 29.57 12.76 4.64
N ALA A 150 29.83 13.46 3.54
CA ALA A 150 29.19 13.28 2.23
C ALA A 150 27.74 13.77 2.10
N TYR A 151 27.14 14.36 3.15
CA TYR A 151 25.80 14.95 3.08
C TYR A 151 25.83 16.48 3.06
N THR A 152 24.87 17.08 2.34
CA THR A 152 24.74 18.54 2.22
C THR A 152 23.85 19.17 3.29
N GLY A 153 23.06 18.37 4.01
CA GLY A 153 22.12 18.85 5.01
C GLY A 153 20.76 19.27 4.44
N ARG A 154 20.61 19.22 3.12
CA ARG A 154 19.35 19.54 2.40
C ARG A 154 18.55 18.31 2.04
N GLU A 155 19.11 17.12 2.22
CA GLU A 155 18.41 15.86 1.97
C GLU A 155 17.32 15.67 3.03
N PRO A 156 16.17 15.04 2.68
CA PRO A 156 15.07 14.86 3.64
C PRO A 156 15.48 14.12 4.93
N ALA A 157 16.38 13.16 4.83
CA ALA A 157 16.91 12.45 5.99
C ALA A 157 17.88 13.32 6.81
N ALA A 158 18.73 14.12 6.16
CA ALA A 158 19.67 15.01 6.83
C ALA A 158 18.95 16.17 7.54
N MET A 159 17.97 16.79 6.90
CA MET A 159 17.14 17.83 7.52
C MET A 159 16.41 17.30 8.75
N ARG A 160 15.86 16.07 8.68
CA ARG A 160 15.26 15.42 9.85
C ARG A 160 16.30 15.18 10.94
N ALA A 161 17.49 14.70 10.61
CA ALA A 161 18.53 14.46 11.59
C ALA A 161 18.95 15.74 12.31
N ILE A 162 19.17 16.83 11.56
CA ILE A 162 19.47 18.16 12.10
C ILE A 162 18.36 18.65 13.03
N ALA A 163 17.09 18.55 12.59
CA ALA A 163 15.94 18.96 13.40
C ALA A 163 15.75 18.12 14.67
N ASN A 164 16.32 16.92 14.71
CA ASN A 164 16.28 16.02 15.86
C ASN A 164 17.61 15.98 16.63
N GLU A 165 18.54 16.91 16.37
CA GLU A 165 19.85 16.98 17.02
C GLU A 165 20.64 15.66 16.93
N PHE A 166 20.41 14.90 15.85
CA PHE A 166 20.97 13.57 15.64
C PHE A 166 20.61 12.53 16.72
N ASP A 167 19.59 12.77 17.54
CA ASP A 167 19.10 11.80 18.52
C ASP A 167 18.44 10.61 17.81
N PRO A 168 18.90 9.36 18.02
CA PRO A 168 18.39 8.21 17.29
C PRO A 168 16.93 7.91 17.63
N TYR A 169 16.51 8.08 18.89
CA TYR A 169 15.15 7.81 19.32
C TYR A 169 14.14 8.77 18.70
N ARG A 170 14.44 10.08 18.73
CA ARG A 170 13.60 11.14 18.16
C ARG A 170 13.53 11.02 16.63
N GLN A 171 14.64 10.72 15.96
CA GLN A 171 14.65 10.51 14.50
C GLN A 171 13.77 9.33 14.08
N THR A 172 13.88 8.19 14.78
CA THR A 172 13.06 7.00 14.49
C THR A 172 11.58 7.28 14.79
N LEU A 173 11.27 7.86 15.95
CA LEU A 173 9.90 8.16 16.35
C LEU A 173 9.19 9.09 15.36
N ASN A 174 9.89 10.14 14.91
CA ASN A 174 9.36 11.09 13.94
C ASN A 174 9.16 10.50 12.53
N ARG A 175 9.78 9.37 12.21
CA ARG A 175 9.61 8.70 10.91
C ARG A 175 8.50 7.65 10.93
N ILE A 176 8.23 7.04 12.08
CA ILE A 176 7.24 5.97 12.27
C ILE A 176 5.83 6.52 12.51
N ARG A 177 5.71 7.63 13.24
CA ARG A 177 4.43 8.33 13.46
C ARG A 177 3.95 9.02 12.19
#